data_AF-A0A4Q6EGP2-F1
#
_entry.id   AF-A0A4Q6EGP2-F1
#
_cell.length_a   1.000
_cell.length_b   1.000
_cell.length_c   1.000
_cell.angle_alpha   90.00
_cell.angle_beta   90.00
_cell.angle_gamma   90.00
#
_symmetry.space_group_name_H-M   'P 1'
#
loop_
_entity.id
_entity.type
_entity.pdbx_description
1 polymer ?
#
loop_
_entity_poly.entity_id
_entity_poly.type
_entity_poly.pdbx_seq_one_letter_code
_entity_poly.pdbx_strand_id
1 'polypeptide(L)'
;MKFTNEQWAEACDFLSSLGLDHSLLNAASFRSELERYLGLLLKKNEELNLTSLRDPNVAFWKHIVDSLTILQWEPMGAVIDWGSGGGLPGIPLALA
;
A
#
# COMPACT_ATOMS: atom_id res chain seq x y z
N MET A 1 -1.47 3.49 12.13
CA MET A 1 -0.66 4.72 12.24
C MET A 1 -1.32 5.79 11.36
N LYS A 2 -0.74 6.97 11.18
CA LYS A 2 -1.20 7.96 10.18
C LYS A 2 0.01 8.56 9.48
N PHE A 3 -0.08 8.77 8.17
CA PHE A 3 0.92 9.52 7.40
C PHE A 3 0.45 10.96 7.20
N THR A 4 1.38 11.86 6.92
CA THR A 4 1.03 13.27 6.71
C THR A 4 0.32 13.47 5.37
N ASN A 5 -0.38 14.59 5.25
CA ASN A 5 -1.00 14.97 3.98
C ASN A 5 0.05 15.17 2.89
N GLU A 6 1.24 15.68 3.22
CA GLU A 6 2.33 15.83 2.26
C GLU A 6 2.83 14.49 1.75
N GLN A 7 2.99 13.48 2.62
CA GLN A 7 3.42 12.14 2.21
C GLN A 7 2.40 11.48 1.28
N TRP A 8 1.11 11.61 1.59
CA TRP A 8 0.05 11.11 0.72
C TRP A 8 -0.03 11.89 -0.60
N ALA A 9 0.19 13.21 -0.59
CA ALA A 9 0.22 14.01 -1.80
C ALA A 9 1.36 13.55 -2.73
N GLU A 10 2.56 13.38 -2.20
CA GLU A 10 3.72 12.90 -2.97
C GLU A 10 3.48 11.50 -3.56
N ALA A 11 2.92 10.58 -2.77
CA ALA A 11 2.55 9.24 -3.25
C ALA A 11 1.46 9.29 -4.33
N CYS A 12 0.45 10.15 -4.17
CA CYS A 12 -0.60 10.33 -5.17
C CYS A 12 -0.03 10.90 -6.47
N ASP A 13 0.83 11.91 -6.40
CA ASP A 13 1.48 12.49 -7.58
C ASP A 13 2.31 11.44 -8.33
N PHE A 14 3.08 10.63 -7.60
CA PHE A 14 3.83 9.51 -8.18
C PHE A 14 2.92 8.48 -8.86
N LEU A 15 1.92 7.96 -8.15
CA LEU A 15 1.00 6.95 -8.70
C LEU A 15 0.22 7.49 -9.91
N SER A 16 -0.14 8.76 -9.88
CA SER A 16 -0.85 9.40 -10.99
C SER A 16 0.04 9.58 -12.22
N SER A 17 1.36 9.74 -12.03
CA SER A 17 2.32 9.73 -13.13
C SER A 17 2.39 8.37 -13.85
N LEU A 18 1.92 7.30 -13.21
CA LEU A 18 1.74 5.96 -13.80
C LEU A 18 0.36 5.79 -14.47
N GLY A 19 -0.48 6.83 -14.50
CA GLY A 19 -1.81 6.81 -15.12
C GLY A 19 -2.94 6.32 -14.21
N LEU A 20 -2.72 6.24 -12.90
CA LEU A 20 -3.73 5.80 -11.93
C LEU A 20 -4.76 6.90 -11.62
N ASP A 21 -6.02 6.51 -11.39
CA ASP A 21 -7.10 7.45 -11.11
C ASP A 21 -6.94 8.14 -9.73
N HIS A 22 -6.87 9.47 -9.77
CA HIS A 22 -6.79 10.34 -8.59
C HIS A 22 -8.00 10.22 -7.66
N SER A 23 -9.17 9.81 -8.14
CA SER A 23 -10.41 9.78 -7.35
C SER A 23 -10.34 8.74 -6.23
N LEU A 24 -9.85 7.53 -6.55
CA LEU A 24 -9.63 6.45 -5.61
C LEU A 24 -8.49 6.79 -4.64
N LEU A 25 -7.35 7.27 -5.16
CA LEU A 25 -6.16 7.60 -4.37
C LEU A 25 -6.41 8.73 -3.35
N ASN A 26 -7.39 9.62 -3.62
CA ASN A 26 -7.78 10.71 -2.71
C ASN A 26 -8.86 10.34 -1.68
N ALA A 27 -9.45 9.15 -1.77
CA ALA A 27 -10.46 8.73 -0.81
C ALA A 27 -9.86 8.56 0.59
N ALA A 28 -10.36 9.34 1.56
CA ALA A 28 -9.86 9.31 2.93
C ALA A 28 -10.06 7.94 3.62
N SER A 29 -11.14 7.23 3.28
CA SER A 29 -11.39 5.86 3.76
C SER A 29 -10.31 4.89 3.30
N PHE A 30 -9.99 4.90 2.01
CA PHE A 30 -8.98 4.04 1.40
C PHE A 30 -7.60 4.26 2.03
N ARG A 31 -7.18 5.52 2.16
CA ARG A 31 -5.93 5.89 2.86
C ARG A 31 -5.90 5.37 4.29
N SER A 32 -7.01 5.52 5.03
CA SER A 32 -7.11 5.08 6.41
C SER A 32 -7.04 3.55 6.55
N GLU A 33 -7.56 2.80 5.59
CA GLU A 33 -7.46 1.34 5.57
C GLU A 33 -6.04 0.87 5.30
N LEU A 34 -5.32 1.50 4.37
CA LEU A 34 -3.90 1.23 4.11
C LEU A 34 -3.02 1.58 5.32
N GLU A 35 -3.27 2.71 5.98
CA GLU A 35 -2.60 3.11 7.21
C GLU A 35 -2.83 2.16 8.38
N ARG A 36 -4.04 1.61 8.46
CA ARG A 36 -4.42 0.59 9.45
C ARG A 36 -3.71 -0.72 9.13
N TYR A 37 -3.75 -1.17 7.88
CA TYR A 37 -3.07 -2.37 7.42
C TYR A 37 -1.57 -2.32 7.70
N LEU A 38 -0.87 -1.26 7.27
CA LEU A 38 0.56 -1.13 7.51
C LEU A 38 0.89 -1.10 9.01
N GLY A 39 0.01 -0.48 9.82
CA GLY A 39 0.16 -0.49 11.28
C GLY A 39 0.07 -1.89 11.89
N LEU A 40 -0.85 -2.72 11.39
CA LEU A 40 -0.96 -4.11 11.80
C LEU A 40 0.23 -4.94 11.32
N LEU A 41 0.67 -4.73 10.09
CA LEU A 41 1.83 -5.41 9.51
C LEU A 41 3.08 -5.15 10.35
N LEU A 42 3.42 -3.89 10.63
CA LEU A 42 4.62 -3.55 11.41
C LEU A 42 4.52 -4.05 12.84
N LYS A 43 3.35 -3.97 13.47
CA LYS A 43 3.14 -4.53 14.81
C LYS A 43 3.38 -6.04 14.84
N LYS A 44 2.87 -6.79 13.86
CA LYS A 44 3.14 -8.24 13.79
C LYS A 44 4.52 -8.59 13.30
N ASN A 45 5.19 -7.68 12.60
CA ASN A 45 6.58 -7.85 12.22
C ASN A 45 7.52 -7.98 13.43
N GLU A 46 7.19 -7.31 14.55
CA GLU A 46 7.96 -7.40 15.81
C GLU A 46 8.01 -8.82 16.39
N GLU A 47 6.99 -9.65 16.12
CA GLU A 47 6.89 -11.02 16.63
C GLU A 47 7.29 -12.07 15.58
N LEU A 48 7.02 -11.82 14.29
CA LEU A 48 7.02 -12.85 13.25
C LEU A 48 8.02 -12.63 12.10
N ASN A 49 8.73 -11.49 12.06
CA ASN A 49 9.67 -11.14 10.97
C ASN A 49 9.05 -11.28 9.55
N LEU A 50 7.83 -10.75 9.37
CA LEU A 50 7.11 -10.73 8.08
C LEU A 50 7.82 -9.89 7.01
N THR A 51 8.62 -8.91 7.40
CA THR A 51 9.40 -8.05 6.51
C THR A 51 10.68 -7.57 7.20
N SER A 52 11.75 -7.32 6.44
CA SER A 52 12.97 -6.72 6.97
C SER A 52 12.82 -5.24 7.34
N LEU A 53 11.75 -4.57 6.85
CA LEU A 53 11.51 -3.15 7.08
C LEU A 53 10.91 -2.90 8.47
N ARG A 54 11.48 -1.93 9.18
CA ARG A 54 11.02 -1.48 10.51
C ARG A 54 10.62 -0.01 10.53
N ASP A 55 11.20 0.80 9.65
CA ASP A 55 10.86 2.21 9.51
C ASP A 55 9.51 2.34 8.78
N PRO A 56 8.48 2.92 9.43
CA PRO A 56 7.17 3.11 8.81
C PRO A 56 7.19 3.94 7.53
N ASN A 57 8.07 4.94 7.42
CA ASN A 57 8.15 5.79 6.22
C ASN A 57 8.73 5.01 5.04
N VAL A 58 9.74 4.18 5.30
CA VAL A 58 10.31 3.31 4.25
C VAL A 58 9.30 2.23 3.86
N ALA A 59 8.60 1.65 4.83
CA ALA A 59 7.58 0.63 4.59
C ALA A 59 6.38 1.19 3.82
N PHE A 60 5.98 2.44 4.06
CA PHE A 60 4.94 3.10 3.27
C PHE A 60 5.27 3.09 1.77
N TRP A 61 6.46 3.57 1.40
CA TRP A 61 6.87 3.61 0.00
C TRP A 61 7.09 2.21 -0.58
N LYS A 62 7.80 1.33 0.15
CA LYS A 62 8.20 0.02 -0.37
C LYS A 62 7.15 -1.08 -0.30
N HIS A 63 6.11 -0.92 0.53
CA HIS A 63 5.05 -1.91 0.66
C HIS A 63 3.70 -1.39 0.19
N ILE A 64 3.33 -0.15 0.51
CA ILE A 64 2.03 0.39 0.11
C ILE A 64 2.10 0.95 -1.30
N VAL A 65 2.94 1.98 -1.52
CA VAL A 65 3.00 2.66 -2.81
C VAL A 65 3.48 1.70 -3.90
N ASP A 66 4.52 0.90 -3.63
CA ASP A 66 5.02 -0.14 -4.55
C ASP A 66 3.93 -1.13 -4.97
N SER A 67 3.15 -1.66 -4.02
CA SER A 67 2.04 -2.59 -4.33
C SER A 67 0.97 -1.95 -5.22
N LEU A 68 0.65 -0.67 -4.98
CA LEU A 68 -0.36 0.05 -5.77
C LEU A 68 0.09 0.34 -7.20
N THR A 69 1.40 0.30 -7.50
CA THR A 69 1.87 0.48 -8.89
C THR A 69 1.35 -0.61 -9.84
N ILE A 70 0.97 -1.77 -9.31
CA ILE A 70 0.44 -2.90 -10.09
C ILE A 70 -0.91 -2.54 -10.75
N LEU A 71 -1.68 -1.63 -10.15
CA LEU A 71 -2.96 -1.16 -10.69
C LEU A 71 -2.83 -0.48 -12.06
N GLN A 72 -1.62 -0.07 -12.47
CA GLN A 72 -1.38 0.49 -13.81
C GLN A 72 -1.66 -0.52 -14.94
N TRP A 73 -1.79 -1.81 -14.61
CA TRP A 73 -2.10 -2.88 -15.56
C TRP A 73 -3.58 -3.30 -15.54
N GLU A 74 -4.46 -2.53 -14.90
CA GLU A 74 -5.91 -2.72 -14.97
C GLU A 74 -6.44 -2.64 -16.42
N PRO A 75 -7.51 -3.38 -16.78
CA PRO A 75 -8.26 -4.29 -15.92
C PRO A 75 -7.51 -5.59 -15.66
N MET A 76 -7.33 -5.92 -14.39
CA MET A 76 -6.79 -7.22 -14.01
C MET A 76 -7.93 -8.23 -13.90
N GLY A 77 -7.74 -9.42 -14.48
CA GLY A 77 -8.67 -10.53 -14.28
C GLY A 77 -8.61 -11.07 -12.84
N ALA A 78 -8.95 -12.35 -12.66
CA ALA A 78 -8.68 -12.99 -11.36
C ALA A 78 -7.16 -13.06 -11.11
N VAL A 79 -6.70 -12.47 -10.00
CA VAL A 79 -5.28 -12.45 -9.60
C VAL A 79 -5.05 -13.40 -8.43
N ILE A 80 -3.89 -14.06 -8.42
CA ILE A 80 -3.40 -14.84 -7.28
C ILE A 80 -2.11 -14.22 -6.74
N ASP A 81 -2.06 -14.02 -5.43
CA ASP A 81 -0.86 -13.57 -4.71
C ASP A 81 -0.19 -14.78 -4.05
N TRP A 82 0.86 -15.30 -4.69
CA TRP A 82 1.55 -16.49 -4.23
C TRP A 82 2.70 -16.13 -3.28
N GLY A 83 2.60 -16.58 -2.02
CA GLY A 83 3.63 -16.34 -1.01
C GLY A 83 3.55 -14.99 -0.33
N SER A 84 2.34 -14.42 -0.21
CA SER A 84 2.12 -13.04 0.22
C SER A 84 2.65 -12.67 1.61
N GLY A 85 2.94 -13.64 2.48
CA GLY A 85 3.51 -13.42 3.81
C GLY A 85 2.69 -12.40 4.62
N GLY A 86 3.17 -11.16 4.71
CA GLY A 86 2.45 -10.03 5.30
C GLY A 86 1.20 -9.56 4.52
N GLY A 87 0.79 -10.25 3.45
CA GLY A 87 -0.31 -9.87 2.59
C GLY A 87 0.07 -8.87 1.50
N LEU A 88 1.32 -8.84 1.06
CA LEU A 88 1.82 -7.94 0.02
C LEU A 88 2.07 -8.71 -1.28
N PRO A 89 1.66 -8.18 -2.45
CA PRO A 89 0.88 -6.96 -2.68
C PRO A 89 -0.65 -7.13 -2.52
N GLY A 90 -1.13 -8.33 -2.21
CA GLY A 90 -2.55 -8.69 -2.33
C GLY A 90 -3.52 -7.86 -1.48
N ILE A 91 -3.18 -7.49 -0.24
CA ILE A 91 -4.06 -6.69 0.63
C ILE A 91 -4.15 -5.25 0.14
N PRO A 92 -3.04 -4.52 -0.14
CA PRO A 92 -3.13 -3.20 -0.77
C PRO A 92 -3.97 -3.19 -2.05
N LEU A 93 -3.83 -4.22 -2.90
CA LEU A 93 -4.61 -4.34 -4.13
C LEU A 93 -6.09 -4.63 -3.88
N ALA A 94 -6.42 -5.46 -2.90
CA ALA A 94 -7.81 -5.78 -2.58
C ALA A 94 -8.59 -4.61 -1.93
N LEU A 95 -7.88 -3.59 -1.46
CA LEU A 95 -8.48 -2.38 -0.89
C LEU A 95 -8.75 -1.30 -1.95
N ALA A 96 -8.09 -1.38 -3.11
CA ALA A 96 -8.22 -0.43 -4.22
C ALA A 96 -9.47 -0.73 -5.05
#